data_AF-A0A925TH46-F1
#
_entry.id   AF-A0A925TH46-F1
#
_cell.length_a   1.000
_cell.length_b   1.000
_cell.length_c   1.000
_cell.angle_alpha   90.00
_cell.angle_beta   90.00
_cell.angle_gamma   90.00
#
_symmetry.space_group_name_H-M   'P 1'
#
loop_
_entity.id
_entity.type
_entity.pdbx_description
1 polymer ?
#
loop_
_entity_poly.entity_id
_entity_poly.type
_entity_poly.pdbx_seq_one_letter_code
_entity_poly.pdbx_strand_id
1 'polypeptide(L)'
;MSFENTAHEPVMLAEVLATLQPRDGGIYVDGTFGAGGYTRAILDRARCKVVAIDRDPHAIRAGQTLVQTYAGRLTLVEGRFGEMQVLMAASSINEVDGIVFDIGVSSMQIDEAARGFSFMRDGPLDMRMAQAGTTAADAVNTLPQDQLSRIIHVFGEEPRARAIARAIVKARANEPITTTGALVAAIEKATGPKRPQDRIHPATRTFQALRIHVNGELDELVAALHAAEILLAPGGRLIAVTFHSLEDRIVKRFFTSRAG
;
A
#
# COMPACT_ATOMS: atom_id res chain seq x y z
N MET A 1 -9.06 -27.79 18.67
CA MET A 1 -10.05 -26.71 18.50
C MET A 1 -9.64 -25.92 17.28
N SER A 2 -10.51 -25.88 16.29
CA SER A 2 -10.32 -25.30 14.96
C SER A 2 -9.96 -23.82 15.05
N PHE A 3 -8.80 -23.45 14.51
CA PHE A 3 -8.50 -22.07 14.18
C PHE A 3 -9.36 -21.70 12.97
N GLU A 4 -10.54 -21.13 13.21
CA GLU A 4 -11.27 -20.40 12.18
C GLU A 4 -10.37 -19.27 11.71
N ASN A 5 -9.97 -19.38 10.44
CA ASN A 5 -9.24 -18.35 9.72
C ASN A 5 -10.17 -17.13 9.63
N THR A 6 -10.02 -16.18 10.54
CA THR A 6 -10.68 -14.88 10.47
C THR A 6 -10.15 -14.18 9.22
N ALA A 7 -10.86 -14.36 8.11
CA ALA A 7 -10.63 -13.61 6.88
C ALA A 7 -10.63 -12.12 7.26
N HIS A 8 -9.54 -11.42 6.93
CA HIS A 8 -9.41 -10.00 7.21
C HIS A 8 -10.54 -9.25 6.51
N GLU A 9 -11.40 -8.59 7.29
CA GLU A 9 -12.46 -7.74 6.78
C GLU A 9 -11.85 -6.42 6.30
N PRO A 10 -12.08 -6.00 5.04
CA PRO A 10 -11.61 -4.71 4.55
C PRO A 10 -12.10 -3.55 5.40
N VAL A 11 -11.23 -2.57 5.59
CA VAL A 11 -11.53 -1.35 6.34
C VAL A 11 -12.67 -0.58 5.66
N MET A 12 -13.71 -0.19 6.39
CA MET A 12 -14.83 0.59 5.83
C MET A 12 -15.56 -0.10 4.65
N LEU A 13 -15.60 -1.44 4.63
CA LEU A 13 -16.22 -2.21 3.53
C LEU A 13 -17.67 -1.77 3.25
N ALA A 14 -18.46 -1.56 4.30
CA ALA A 14 -19.86 -1.17 4.16
C ALA A 14 -20.02 0.20 3.50
N GLU A 15 -19.23 1.18 3.92
CA GLU A 15 -19.21 2.54 3.37
C GLU A 15 -18.72 2.55 1.93
N VAL A 16 -17.69 1.76 1.61
CA VAL A 16 -17.19 1.60 0.24
C VAL A 16 -18.27 1.02 -0.66
N LEU A 17 -18.96 -0.05 -0.28
CA LEU A 17 -20.02 -0.63 -1.10
C LEU A 17 -21.24 0.29 -1.24
N ALA A 18 -21.64 0.97 -0.16
CA ALA A 18 -22.74 1.93 -0.17
C ALA A 18 -22.45 3.12 -1.11
N THR A 19 -21.18 3.53 -1.18
CA THR A 19 -20.73 4.59 -2.08
C THR A 19 -20.59 4.06 -3.51
N LEU A 20 -19.96 2.90 -3.72
CA LEU A 20 -19.69 2.35 -5.05
C LEU A 20 -20.98 1.99 -5.79
N GLN A 21 -21.95 1.42 -5.06
CA GLN A 21 -23.20 0.83 -5.56
C GLN A 21 -22.97 -0.06 -6.80
N PRO A 22 -22.32 -1.23 -6.63
CA PRO A 22 -22.16 -2.20 -7.70
C PRO A 22 -23.49 -2.53 -8.38
N ARG A 23 -23.50 -2.55 -9.71
CA ARG A 23 -24.68 -2.88 -10.52
C ARG A 23 -24.39 -4.02 -11.50
N ASP A 24 -25.44 -4.75 -11.85
CA ASP A 24 -25.34 -5.83 -12.84
C ASP A 24 -24.83 -5.29 -14.18
N GLY A 25 -23.93 -6.06 -14.80
CA GLY A 25 -23.27 -5.69 -16.06
C GLY A 25 -22.16 -4.65 -15.95
N GLY A 26 -21.95 -4.04 -14.76
CA GLY A 26 -20.89 -3.05 -14.57
C GLY A 26 -19.48 -3.63 -14.62
N ILE A 27 -18.49 -2.77 -14.89
CA ILE A 27 -17.06 -3.09 -14.87
C ILE A 27 -16.41 -2.25 -13.78
N TYR A 28 -15.73 -2.90 -12.83
CA TYR A 28 -15.08 -2.25 -11.71
C TYR A 28 -13.59 -2.56 -11.68
N VAL A 29 -12.80 -1.63 -11.14
CA VAL A 29 -11.39 -1.83 -10.84
C VAL A 29 -11.19 -1.85 -9.34
N ASP A 30 -10.56 -2.90 -8.84
CA ASP A 30 -9.96 -2.93 -7.51
C ASP A 30 -8.45 -2.69 -7.70
N GLY A 31 -7.98 -1.47 -7.47
CA GLY A 31 -6.59 -1.10 -7.75
C GLY A 31 -5.59 -1.65 -6.73
N THR A 32 -6.04 -2.28 -5.66
CA THR A 32 -5.19 -2.70 -4.54
C THR A 32 -5.72 -4.02 -3.99
N PHE A 33 -5.73 -5.04 -4.86
CA PHE A 33 -6.42 -6.30 -4.62
C PHE A 33 -6.14 -6.90 -3.23
N GLY A 34 -4.86 -6.98 -2.83
CA GLY A 34 -4.45 -7.55 -1.55
C GLY A 34 -4.94 -8.98 -1.36
N ALA A 35 -5.82 -9.19 -0.38
CA ALA A 35 -6.45 -10.49 -0.12
C ALA A 35 -7.80 -10.69 -0.86
N GLY A 36 -8.23 -9.69 -1.65
CA GLY A 36 -9.45 -9.74 -2.47
C GLY A 36 -10.75 -9.45 -1.71
N GLY A 37 -10.68 -8.79 -0.55
CA GLY A 37 -11.88 -8.53 0.25
C GLY A 37 -12.87 -7.58 -0.43
N TYR A 38 -12.41 -6.45 -0.98
CA TYR A 38 -13.27 -5.55 -1.77
C TYR A 38 -13.75 -6.23 -3.04
N THR A 39 -12.84 -6.81 -3.82
CA THR A 39 -13.17 -7.60 -5.02
C THR A 39 -14.32 -8.59 -4.77
N ARG A 40 -14.21 -9.41 -3.72
CA ARG A 40 -15.23 -10.40 -3.34
C ARG A 40 -16.57 -9.71 -3.06
N ALA A 41 -16.54 -8.68 -2.22
CA ALA A 41 -17.75 -7.99 -1.81
C ALA A 41 -18.46 -7.28 -2.96
N ILE A 42 -17.71 -6.75 -3.94
CA ILE A 42 -18.25 -6.17 -5.17
C ILE A 42 -18.93 -7.26 -6.02
N LEU A 43 -18.25 -8.39 -6.23
CA LEU A 43 -18.74 -9.50 -7.07
C LEU A 43 -19.92 -10.27 -6.45
N ASP A 44 -20.03 -10.25 -5.12
CA ASP A 44 -21.16 -10.81 -4.38
C ASP A 44 -22.37 -9.88 -4.40
N ARG A 45 -22.14 -8.56 -4.49
CA ARG A 45 -23.21 -7.56 -4.49
C ARG A 45 -23.95 -7.48 -5.83
N ALA A 46 -23.27 -7.75 -6.94
CA ALA A 46 -23.84 -7.65 -8.29
C ALA A 46 -23.23 -8.64 -9.28
N ARG A 47 -23.96 -8.95 -10.35
CA ARG A 47 -23.47 -9.70 -11.52
C ARG A 47 -22.63 -8.78 -12.43
N CYS A 48 -21.53 -8.27 -11.90
CA CYS A 48 -20.58 -7.39 -12.58
C CYS A 48 -19.27 -8.11 -12.92
N LYS A 49 -18.34 -7.38 -13.54
CA LYS A 49 -16.94 -7.78 -13.71
C LYS A 49 -16.03 -6.93 -12.84
N VAL A 50 -14.97 -7.52 -12.31
CA VAL A 50 -13.90 -6.83 -11.59
C VAL A 50 -12.57 -7.14 -12.23
N VAL A 51 -11.78 -6.12 -12.51
CA VAL A 51 -10.34 -6.26 -12.77
C VAL A 51 -9.60 -5.82 -11.53
N ALA A 52 -8.91 -6.74 -10.87
CA ALA A 52 -8.17 -6.45 -9.65
C ALA A 52 -6.67 -6.44 -9.92
N ILE A 53 -6.00 -5.38 -9.48
CA ILE A 53 -4.60 -5.11 -9.73
C ILE A 53 -3.83 -5.25 -8.42
N ASP A 54 -2.70 -5.95 -8.46
CA ASP A 54 -1.72 -5.91 -7.37
C ASP A 54 -0.31 -6.02 -7.93
N ARG A 55 0.61 -5.28 -7.32
CA ARG A 55 2.03 -5.37 -7.65
C ARG A 55 2.72 -6.52 -6.91
N ASP A 56 2.11 -7.04 -5.85
CA ASP A 56 2.65 -8.12 -5.05
C ASP A 56 2.33 -9.47 -5.72
N PRO A 57 3.34 -10.19 -6.24
CA PRO A 57 3.10 -11.48 -6.90
C PRO A 57 2.56 -12.53 -5.93
N HIS A 58 2.71 -12.35 -4.60
CA HIS A 58 2.07 -13.21 -3.61
C HIS A 58 0.55 -13.04 -3.60
N ALA A 59 0.05 -11.80 -3.70
CA ALA A 59 -1.37 -11.50 -3.77
C ALA A 59 -1.99 -12.13 -5.04
N ILE A 60 -1.30 -11.99 -6.19
CA ILE A 60 -1.74 -12.57 -7.47
C ILE A 60 -1.83 -14.09 -7.41
N ARG A 61 -0.84 -14.76 -6.81
CA ARG A 61 -0.86 -16.23 -6.63
C ARG A 61 -1.97 -16.66 -5.67
N ALA A 62 -2.11 -16.00 -4.52
CA ALA A 62 -3.12 -16.33 -3.52
C ALA A 62 -4.55 -16.10 -4.04
N GLY A 63 -4.73 -15.10 -4.92
CA GLY A 63 -6.02 -14.75 -5.50
C GLY A 63 -6.54 -15.71 -6.58
N GLN A 64 -5.74 -16.65 -7.09
CA GLN A 64 -6.17 -17.53 -8.20
C GLN A 64 -7.39 -18.39 -7.85
N THR A 65 -7.53 -18.82 -6.59
CA THR A 65 -8.73 -19.53 -6.12
C THR A 65 -9.99 -18.65 -6.23
N LEU A 66 -9.84 -17.34 -6.01
CA LEU A 66 -10.94 -16.38 -6.15
C LEU A 66 -11.36 -16.22 -7.62
N VAL A 67 -10.39 -16.20 -8.55
CA VAL A 67 -10.65 -16.17 -10.00
C VAL A 67 -11.50 -17.37 -10.42
N GLN A 68 -11.15 -18.57 -9.95
CA GLN A 68 -11.91 -19.80 -10.21
C GLN A 68 -13.33 -19.71 -9.65
N THR A 69 -13.47 -19.19 -8.43
CA THR A 69 -14.78 -19.02 -7.76
C THR A 69 -15.73 -18.13 -8.55
N TYR A 70 -15.22 -17.03 -9.11
CA TYR A 70 -16.04 -16.05 -9.84
C TYR A 70 -16.13 -16.28 -11.35
N ALA A 71 -15.54 -17.37 -11.85
CA ALA A 71 -15.77 -17.95 -13.18
C ALA A 71 -15.90 -16.92 -14.32
N GLY A 72 -14.82 -16.17 -14.57
CA GLY A 72 -14.76 -15.19 -15.68
C GLY A 72 -15.33 -13.80 -15.36
N ARG A 73 -15.82 -13.58 -14.13
CA ARG A 73 -16.17 -12.24 -13.62
C ARG A 73 -15.02 -11.51 -12.94
N LEU A 74 -13.95 -12.22 -12.57
CA LEU A 74 -12.75 -11.65 -11.98
C LEU A 74 -11.55 -11.87 -12.90
N THR A 75 -10.81 -10.80 -13.18
CA THR A 75 -9.49 -10.84 -13.81
C THR A 75 -8.47 -10.30 -12.81
N LEU A 76 -7.42 -11.08 -12.51
CA LEU A 76 -6.27 -10.60 -11.73
C LEU A 76 -5.16 -10.16 -12.66
N VAL A 77 -4.57 -9.00 -12.37
CA VAL A 77 -3.49 -8.42 -13.14
C VAL A 77 -2.33 -8.10 -12.19
N GLU A 78 -1.19 -8.75 -12.42
CA GLU A 78 0.06 -8.36 -11.76
C GLU A 78 0.53 -7.04 -12.36
N GLY A 79 0.58 -5.98 -11.56
CA GLY A 79 0.93 -4.67 -12.07
C GLY A 79 0.77 -3.55 -11.05
N ARG A 80 1.17 -2.37 -11.48
CA ARG A 80 1.05 -1.12 -10.72
C ARG A 80 -0.29 -0.47 -11.04
N PHE A 81 -1.00 -0.03 -10.02
CA PHE A 81 -2.31 0.58 -10.22
C PHE A 81 -2.21 1.99 -10.81
N GLY A 82 -1.07 2.66 -10.69
CA GLY A 82 -0.73 3.87 -11.44
C GLY A 82 -0.65 3.63 -12.95
N GLU A 83 -0.43 2.39 -13.38
CA GLU A 83 -0.39 1.97 -14.78
C GLU A 83 -1.74 1.41 -15.27
N MET A 84 -2.80 1.51 -14.46
CA MET A 84 -4.08 0.84 -14.75
C MET A 84 -4.67 1.22 -16.11
N GLN A 85 -4.47 2.44 -16.60
CA GLN A 85 -4.97 2.83 -17.93
C GLN A 85 -4.38 1.93 -19.03
N VAL A 86 -3.08 1.64 -18.95
CA VAL A 86 -2.39 0.75 -19.90
C VAL A 86 -2.85 -0.69 -19.71
N LEU A 87 -3.00 -1.14 -18.45
CA LEU A 87 -3.46 -2.49 -18.12
C LEU A 87 -4.90 -2.75 -18.59
N MET A 88 -5.79 -1.76 -18.46
CA MET A 88 -7.17 -1.83 -18.95
C MET A 88 -7.22 -1.85 -20.48
N ALA A 89 -6.43 -0.99 -21.14
CA ALA A 89 -6.34 -0.95 -22.60
C ALA A 89 -5.88 -2.29 -23.20
N ALA A 90 -4.91 -2.97 -22.55
CA ALA A 90 -4.48 -4.31 -22.95
C ALA A 90 -5.61 -5.35 -22.87
N SER A 91 -6.62 -5.12 -22.03
CA SER A 91 -7.82 -5.95 -21.89
C SER A 91 -9.01 -5.44 -22.72
N SER A 92 -8.79 -4.47 -23.63
CA SER A 92 -9.83 -3.80 -24.42
C SER A 92 -10.92 -3.11 -23.56
N ILE A 93 -10.55 -2.67 -22.35
CA ILE A 93 -11.41 -1.90 -21.45
C ILE A 93 -10.99 -0.43 -21.56
N ASN A 94 -11.90 0.42 -22.04
CA ASN A 94 -11.65 1.85 -22.19
C ASN A 94 -12.34 2.69 -21.10
N GLU A 95 -13.41 2.16 -20.51
CA GLU A 95 -14.19 2.82 -19.48
C GLU A 95 -14.61 1.82 -18.39
N VAL A 96 -14.75 2.31 -17.16
CA VAL A 96 -15.18 1.53 -15.99
C VAL A 96 -16.21 2.31 -15.17
N ASP A 97 -17.11 1.58 -14.51
CA ASP A 97 -18.21 2.11 -13.70
C ASP A 97 -17.78 2.51 -12.29
N GLY A 98 -16.64 2.01 -11.83
CA GLY A 98 -16.10 2.42 -10.56
C GLY A 98 -14.72 1.85 -10.28
N ILE A 99 -13.97 2.58 -9.46
CA ILE A 99 -12.60 2.28 -9.10
C ILE A 99 -12.47 2.42 -7.59
N VAL A 100 -11.89 1.42 -6.95
CA VAL A 100 -11.61 1.42 -5.51
C VAL A 100 -10.12 1.29 -5.29
N PHE A 101 -9.57 2.15 -4.44
CA PHE A 101 -8.22 2.04 -3.90
C PHE A 101 -8.25 1.90 -2.38
N ASP A 102 -7.47 0.96 -1.87
CA ASP A 102 -7.15 0.74 -0.47
C ASP A 102 -5.65 0.98 -0.29
N ILE A 103 -5.29 2.25 -0.09
CA ILE A 103 -3.91 2.71 -0.23
C ILE A 103 -3.13 2.38 1.03
N GLY A 104 -2.31 1.33 0.99
CA GLY A 104 -1.46 1.01 2.11
C GLY A 104 -0.81 -0.35 1.97
N VAL A 105 -0.50 -0.96 3.12
CA VAL A 105 -0.01 -2.33 3.20
C VAL A 105 -1.15 -3.25 3.60
N SER A 106 -1.18 -4.43 2.99
CA SER A 106 -2.10 -5.48 3.42
C SER A 106 -1.65 -6.09 4.76
N SER A 107 -2.61 -6.65 5.51
CA SER A 107 -2.31 -7.43 6.71
C SER A 107 -1.31 -8.56 6.44
N MET A 108 -1.44 -9.24 5.29
CA MET A 108 -0.51 -10.28 4.84
C MET A 108 0.95 -9.79 4.81
N GLN A 109 1.19 -8.56 4.36
CA GLN A 109 2.53 -7.96 4.33
C GLN A 109 3.07 -7.62 5.72
N ILE A 110 2.20 -7.23 6.66
CA ILE A 110 2.57 -6.92 8.05
C ILE A 110 2.81 -8.20 8.86
N ASP A 111 2.00 -9.23 8.62
CA ASP A 111 1.99 -10.49 9.39
C ASP A 111 3.14 -11.43 9.01
N GLU A 112 3.71 -11.26 7.81
CA GLU A 112 4.89 -12.00 7.38
C GLU A 112 6.17 -11.27 7.77
N ALA A 113 6.79 -11.67 8.89
CA ALA A 113 8.04 -11.07 9.37
C ALA A 113 9.16 -11.07 8.30
N ALA A 114 9.19 -12.07 7.42
CA ALA A 114 10.14 -12.19 6.31
C ALA A 114 10.05 -11.01 5.31
N ARG A 115 8.92 -10.30 5.25
CA ARG A 115 8.69 -9.15 4.36
C ARG A 115 9.26 -7.84 4.89
N GLY A 116 9.55 -7.75 6.19
CA GLY A 116 10.20 -6.58 6.79
C GLY A 116 9.35 -5.32 6.92
N PHE A 117 8.03 -5.36 6.72
CA PHE A 117 7.15 -4.20 6.88
C PHE A 117 6.88 -3.84 8.34
N SER A 118 7.05 -4.80 9.25
CA SER A 118 6.78 -4.65 10.68
C SER A 118 8.04 -4.93 11.49
N PHE A 119 8.15 -4.25 12.63
CA PHE A 119 9.17 -4.52 13.65
C PHE A 119 8.58 -5.22 14.89
N MET A 120 7.32 -5.65 14.84
CA MET A 120 6.71 -6.44 15.92
C MET A 120 7.36 -7.82 16.04
N ARG A 121 7.88 -8.34 14.92
CA ARG A 121 8.71 -9.53 14.84
C ARG A 121 9.94 -9.17 14.01
N ASP A 122 11.12 -9.61 14.47
CA ASP A 122 12.35 -9.35 13.73
C ASP A 122 12.37 -10.14 12.41
N GLY A 123 12.99 -9.56 11.40
CA GLY A 123 13.05 -10.13 10.06
C GLY A 123 13.93 -9.30 9.12
N PRO A 124 14.15 -9.76 7.88
CA PRO A 124 14.92 -9.02 6.88
C PRO A 124 14.34 -7.63 6.64
N LEU A 125 15.21 -6.63 6.49
CA LEU A 125 14.80 -5.27 6.18
C LEU A 125 14.53 -5.11 4.67
N ASP A 126 13.42 -5.69 4.20
CA ASP A 126 13.06 -5.69 2.77
C ASP A 126 12.09 -4.55 2.39
N MET A 127 10.85 -4.61 2.87
CA MET A 127 9.76 -3.66 2.60
C MET A 127 9.31 -3.53 1.13
N ARG A 128 9.77 -4.35 0.19
CA ARG A 128 9.27 -4.31 -1.21
C ARG A 128 7.94 -5.03 -1.32
N MET A 129 6.96 -4.34 -1.91
CA MET A 129 5.69 -4.96 -2.27
C MET A 129 5.85 -5.86 -3.51
N ALA A 130 6.55 -5.38 -4.54
CA ALA A 130 6.72 -6.09 -5.81
C ALA A 130 7.83 -7.16 -5.82
N GLN A 131 8.52 -7.40 -4.70
CA GLN A 131 9.64 -8.34 -4.59
C GLN A 131 10.82 -8.05 -5.55
N ALA A 132 10.89 -6.83 -6.11
CA ALA A 132 11.89 -6.41 -7.07
C ALA A 132 12.35 -4.97 -6.79
N GLY A 133 13.56 -4.64 -7.23
CA GLY A 133 14.20 -3.34 -7.00
C GLY A 133 14.91 -3.23 -5.65
N THR A 134 15.21 -1.99 -5.26
CA THR A 134 15.97 -1.63 -4.06
C THR A 134 15.22 -1.99 -2.78
N THR A 135 15.85 -2.69 -1.84
CA THR A 135 15.28 -2.99 -0.52
C THR A 135 15.40 -1.80 0.45
N ALA A 136 14.67 -1.84 1.56
CA ALA A 136 14.89 -0.92 2.66
C ALA A 136 16.30 -1.05 3.26
N ALA A 137 16.87 -2.26 3.32
CA ALA A 137 18.26 -2.49 3.71
C ALA A 137 19.22 -1.75 2.78
N ASP A 138 19.04 -1.85 1.47
CA ASP A 138 19.86 -1.13 0.49
C ASP A 138 19.73 0.38 0.71
N ALA A 139 18.51 0.89 0.88
CA ALA A 139 18.26 2.31 1.11
C ALA A 139 18.98 2.82 2.37
N VAL A 140 18.81 2.15 3.52
CA VAL A 140 19.44 2.60 4.78
C VAL A 140 20.96 2.44 4.75
N ASN A 141 21.50 1.49 3.99
CA ASN A 141 22.94 1.25 3.93
C ASN A 141 23.68 2.11 2.89
N THR A 142 22.99 2.58 1.83
CA THR A 142 23.66 3.27 0.71
C THR A 142 23.32 4.74 0.58
N LEU A 143 22.12 5.17 0.97
CA LEU A 143 21.70 6.56 0.77
C LEU A 143 22.54 7.55 1.59
N PRO A 144 22.86 8.74 1.05
CA PRO A 144 23.45 9.83 1.81
C PRO A 144 22.61 10.21 3.06
N GLN A 145 23.27 10.71 4.10
CA GLN A 145 22.61 11.06 5.37
C GLN A 145 21.50 12.11 5.19
N ASP A 146 21.75 13.12 4.37
CA ASP A 146 20.80 14.19 4.04
C ASP A 146 19.59 13.65 3.27
N GLN A 147 19.80 12.72 2.34
CA GLN A 147 18.71 12.05 1.64
C GLN A 147 17.88 11.18 2.58
N LEU A 148 18.51 10.39 3.46
CA LEU A 148 17.80 9.63 4.50
C LEU A 148 17.00 10.55 5.43
N SER A 149 17.61 11.65 5.88
CA SER A 149 16.93 12.64 6.70
C SER A 149 15.74 13.25 5.97
N ARG A 150 15.84 13.52 4.67
CA ARG A 150 14.74 14.07 3.86
C ARG A 150 13.61 13.07 3.73
N ILE A 151 13.90 11.81 3.42
CA ILE A 151 12.92 10.71 3.33
C ILE A 151 12.16 10.59 4.66
N ILE A 152 12.88 10.46 5.78
CA ILE A 152 12.27 10.29 7.11
C ILE A 152 11.44 11.51 7.50
N HIS A 153 11.90 12.71 7.17
CA HIS A 153 11.18 13.94 7.47
C HIS A 153 9.89 14.07 6.64
N VAL A 154 9.98 13.89 5.32
CA VAL A 154 8.88 14.14 4.39
C VAL A 154 7.85 13.03 4.44
N PHE A 155 8.29 11.77 4.34
CA PHE A 155 7.38 10.62 4.25
C PHE A 155 6.95 10.09 5.62
N GLY A 156 7.76 10.31 6.66
CA GLY A 156 7.44 9.91 8.03
C GLY A 156 6.81 11.02 8.88
N GLU A 157 6.81 12.27 8.40
CA GLU A 157 6.46 13.47 9.18
C GLU A 157 7.20 13.49 10.55
N GLU A 158 8.47 13.05 10.56
CA GLU A 158 9.26 12.85 11.78
C GLU A 158 10.15 14.07 12.10
N PRO A 159 9.91 14.77 13.22
CA PRO A 159 10.69 15.95 13.59
C PRO A 159 12.17 15.63 13.93
N ARG A 160 12.46 14.42 14.42
CA ARG A 160 13.84 13.98 14.73
C ARG A 160 14.55 13.32 13.55
N ALA A 161 14.07 13.50 12.33
CA ALA A 161 14.62 12.88 11.12
C ALA A 161 16.14 13.04 10.98
N ARG A 162 16.68 14.23 11.25
CA ARG A 162 18.14 14.49 11.19
C ARG A 162 18.93 13.66 12.20
N ALA A 163 18.40 13.49 13.41
CA ALA A 163 19.04 12.71 14.47
C ALA A 163 18.98 11.22 14.15
N ILE A 164 17.82 10.75 13.67
CA ILE A 164 17.61 9.36 13.25
C ILE A 164 18.53 9.00 12.09
N ALA A 165 18.58 9.81 11.03
CA ALA A 165 19.46 9.57 9.88
C ALA A 165 20.93 9.49 10.28
N ARG A 166 21.38 10.37 11.19
CA ARG A 166 22.74 10.30 11.75
C ARG A 166 22.99 9.00 12.52
N ALA A 167 22.02 8.56 13.32
CA ALA A 167 22.14 7.30 14.06
C ALA A 167 22.18 6.07 13.14
N ILE A 168 21.40 6.07 12.06
CA ILE A 168 21.44 5.05 11.01
C ILE A 168 22.82 5.04 10.32
N VAL A 169 23.32 6.19 9.90
CA VAL A 169 24.64 6.30 9.25
C VAL A 169 25.78 5.86 10.19
N LYS A 170 25.69 6.22 11.47
CA LYS A 170 26.65 5.76 12.48
C LYS A 170 26.58 4.25 12.71
N ALA A 171 25.38 3.67 12.71
CA ALA A 171 25.19 2.24 12.88
C ALA A 171 25.76 1.45 11.69
N ARG A 172 25.41 1.83 10.46
CA ARG A 172 25.88 1.14 9.24
C ARG A 172 27.39 1.24 9.01
N ALA A 173 28.05 2.26 9.56
CA ALA A 173 29.50 2.39 9.51
C ALA A 173 30.24 1.32 10.33
N ASN A 174 29.56 0.72 11.32
CA ASN A 174 30.12 -0.38 12.11
C ASN A 174 29.70 -1.74 11.54
N GLU A 175 28.41 -1.90 11.23
CA GLU A 175 27.85 -3.14 10.70
C GLU A 175 26.64 -2.83 9.81
N PRO A 176 26.51 -3.46 8.62
CA PRO A 176 25.34 -3.27 7.75
C PRO A 176 24.02 -3.57 8.46
N ILE A 177 23.03 -2.69 8.28
CA ILE A 177 21.69 -2.86 8.86
C ILE A 177 20.87 -3.75 7.94
N THR A 178 20.71 -5.01 8.31
CA THR A 178 20.05 -6.03 7.47
C THR A 178 18.70 -6.51 8.02
N THR A 179 18.38 -6.21 9.28
CA THR A 179 17.12 -6.61 9.93
C THR A 179 16.30 -5.44 10.46
N THR A 180 15.00 -5.66 10.64
CA THR A 180 14.08 -4.67 11.20
C THR A 180 14.47 -4.31 12.64
N GLY A 181 14.91 -5.29 13.44
CA GLY A 181 15.41 -5.08 14.80
C GLY A 181 16.68 -4.22 14.86
N ALA A 182 17.63 -4.44 13.94
CA ALA A 182 18.84 -3.61 13.84
C ALA A 182 18.50 -2.15 13.50
N LEU A 183 17.53 -1.93 12.62
CA LEU A 183 17.03 -0.59 12.30
C LEU A 183 16.34 0.07 13.51
N VAL A 184 15.49 -0.68 14.24
CA VAL A 184 14.86 -0.17 15.48
C VAL A 184 15.92 0.26 16.49
N ALA A 185 16.93 -0.58 16.74
CA ALA A 185 18.01 -0.26 17.67
C ALA A 185 18.77 1.01 17.25
N ALA A 186 18.98 1.24 15.94
CA ALA A 186 19.59 2.46 15.44
C ALA A 186 18.68 3.69 15.67
N ILE A 187 17.37 3.57 15.44
CA ILE A 187 16.40 4.64 15.67
C ILE A 187 16.36 5.02 17.15
N GLU A 188 16.25 4.03 18.04
CA GLU A 188 16.15 4.23 19.49
C GLU A 188 17.38 4.90 20.10
N LYS A 189 18.57 4.75 19.50
CA LYS A 189 19.75 5.54 19.89
C LYS A 189 19.55 7.04 19.71
N ALA A 190 18.74 7.47 18.74
CA ALA A 190 18.39 8.87 18.53
C ALA A 190 17.11 9.29 19.28
N THR A 191 16.18 8.35 19.47
CA THR A 191 14.83 8.67 19.89
C THR A 191 14.50 8.30 21.34
N GLY A 192 15.27 7.40 21.94
CA GLY A 192 14.88 6.63 23.12
C GLY A 192 13.88 5.51 22.75
N PRO A 193 13.71 4.51 23.63
CA PRO A 193 12.71 3.47 23.46
C PRO A 193 11.29 4.04 23.63
N LYS A 194 10.27 3.27 23.24
CA LYS A 194 8.87 3.65 23.49
C LYS A 194 8.60 3.81 24.99
N ARG A 195 8.07 4.97 25.38
CA ARG A 195 7.62 5.24 26.75
C ARG A 195 6.13 4.96 26.91
N PRO A 196 5.62 4.72 28.13
CA PRO A 196 4.19 4.44 28.36
C PRO A 196 3.25 5.55 27.85
N GLN A 197 3.70 6.81 27.90
CA GLN A 197 2.96 7.98 27.43
C GLN A 197 2.99 8.16 25.89
N ASP A 198 3.87 7.45 25.18
CA ASP A 198 4.01 7.61 23.74
C ASP A 198 2.90 6.82 23.02
N ARG A 199 2.09 7.52 22.23
CA ARG A 199 0.98 6.92 21.47
C ARG A 199 1.45 5.85 20.47
N ILE A 200 2.61 6.06 19.86
CA ILE A 200 3.19 5.17 18.84
C ILE A 200 4.64 4.84 19.18
N HIS A 201 5.15 3.76 18.62
CA HIS A 201 6.57 3.42 18.74
C HIS A 201 7.42 4.46 17.99
N PRO A 202 8.59 4.89 18.51
CA PRO A 202 9.46 5.84 17.82
C PRO A 202 9.90 5.40 16.42
N ALA A 203 9.94 4.09 16.15
CA ALA A 203 10.29 3.54 14.85
C ALA A 203 9.17 3.60 13.80
N THR A 204 7.91 3.75 14.21
CA THR A 204 6.74 3.67 13.30
C THR A 204 6.85 4.62 12.11
N ARG A 205 7.22 5.88 12.36
CA ARG A 205 7.33 6.91 11.31
C ARG A 205 8.49 6.67 10.35
N THR A 206 9.63 6.18 10.85
CA THR A 206 10.78 5.84 10.01
C THR A 206 10.47 4.64 9.13
N PHE A 207 9.78 3.62 9.66
CA PHE A 207 9.34 2.47 8.87
C PHE A 207 8.36 2.88 7.79
N GLN A 208 7.36 3.72 8.12
CA GLN A 208 6.45 4.30 7.14
C GLN A 208 7.22 5.07 6.04
N ALA A 209 8.19 5.90 6.43
CA ALA A 209 8.95 6.70 5.47
C ALA A 209 9.76 5.85 4.48
N LEU A 210 10.43 4.81 4.99
CA LEU A 210 11.20 3.89 4.16
C LEU A 210 10.29 3.08 3.24
N ARG A 211 9.15 2.61 3.75
CA ARG A 211 8.14 1.91 2.97
C ARG A 211 7.65 2.73 1.78
N ILE A 212 7.23 3.97 2.05
CA ILE A 212 6.78 4.93 1.04
C ILE A 212 7.88 5.16 -0.01
N HIS A 213 9.12 5.34 0.43
CA HIS A 213 10.25 5.56 -0.47
C HIS A 213 10.56 4.36 -1.36
N VAL A 214 10.70 3.17 -0.77
CA VAL A 214 11.04 1.92 -1.46
C VAL A 214 9.99 1.57 -2.52
N ASN A 215 8.73 1.84 -2.22
CA ASN A 215 7.61 1.46 -3.08
C ASN A 215 7.06 2.61 -3.94
N GLY A 216 7.66 3.81 -3.89
CA GLY A 216 7.20 4.97 -4.64
C GLY A 216 5.72 5.31 -4.40
N GLU A 217 5.21 5.09 -3.19
CA GLU A 217 3.75 4.98 -2.93
C GLU A 217 2.97 6.25 -3.29
N LEU A 218 3.54 7.43 -3.02
CA LEU A 218 2.85 8.69 -3.29
C LEU A 218 2.82 9.02 -4.78
N ASP A 219 3.90 8.73 -5.50
CA ASP A 219 3.96 8.95 -6.95
C ASP A 219 3.01 7.99 -7.67
N GLU A 220 2.97 6.73 -7.21
CA GLU A 220 2.04 5.70 -7.65
C GLU A 220 0.58 6.13 -7.44
N LEU A 221 0.25 6.66 -6.24
CA LEU A 221 -1.09 7.21 -5.95
C LEU A 221 -1.47 8.36 -6.88
N VAL A 222 -0.55 9.30 -7.14
CA VAL A 222 -0.82 10.42 -8.05
C VAL A 222 -1.10 9.93 -9.47
N ALA A 223 -0.26 9.02 -9.98
CA ALA A 223 -0.46 8.41 -11.30
C ALA A 223 -1.81 7.68 -11.39
N ALA A 224 -2.19 6.99 -10.32
CA ALA A 224 -3.46 6.28 -10.24
C ALA A 224 -4.66 7.21 -10.29
N LEU A 225 -4.64 8.29 -9.51
CA LEU A 225 -5.75 9.25 -9.52
C LEU A 225 -5.96 9.85 -10.91
N HIS A 226 -4.86 10.14 -11.63
CA HIS A 226 -4.94 10.60 -13.02
C HIS A 226 -5.48 9.53 -13.98
N ALA A 227 -5.03 8.28 -13.85
CA ALA A 227 -5.55 7.18 -14.67
C ALA A 227 -7.04 6.90 -14.38
N ALA A 228 -7.48 7.04 -13.13
CA ALA A 228 -8.88 6.89 -12.74
C ALA A 228 -9.77 7.95 -13.37
N GLU A 229 -9.33 9.21 -13.41
CA GLU A 229 -10.04 10.31 -14.08
C GLU A 229 -10.25 10.06 -15.57
N ILE A 230 -9.32 9.36 -16.23
CA ILE A 230 -9.44 9.02 -17.65
C ILE A 230 -10.37 7.81 -17.87
N LEU A 231 -10.31 6.82 -16.98
CA LEU A 231 -11.03 5.55 -17.14
C LEU A 231 -12.49 5.60 -16.68
N LEU A 232 -12.86 6.51 -15.78
CA LEU A 232 -14.22 6.52 -15.23
C LEU A 232 -15.24 6.97 -16.29
N ALA A 233 -16.23 6.11 -16.53
CA ALA A 233 -17.39 6.48 -17.31
C ALA A 233 -18.17 7.64 -16.65
N PRO A 234 -18.96 8.41 -17.41
CA PRO A 234 -19.88 9.38 -16.82
C PRO A 234 -20.77 8.76 -15.73
N GLY A 235 -20.74 9.36 -14.52
CA GLY A 235 -21.46 8.84 -13.36
C GLY A 235 -20.75 7.71 -12.60
N GLY A 236 -19.58 7.27 -13.08
CA GLY A 236 -18.72 6.33 -12.39
C GLY A 236 -18.14 6.90 -11.10
N ARG A 237 -17.70 6.02 -10.21
CA ARG A 237 -17.27 6.42 -8.85
C ARG A 237 -15.83 6.04 -8.54
N LEU A 238 -15.06 7.03 -8.09
CA LEU A 238 -13.74 6.83 -7.52
C LEU A 238 -13.83 6.81 -6.00
N ILE A 239 -13.31 5.76 -5.38
CA ILE A 239 -13.23 5.62 -3.93
C ILE A 239 -11.78 5.36 -3.54
N ALA A 240 -11.25 6.11 -2.58
CA ALA A 240 -9.92 5.91 -2.04
C ALA A 240 -9.97 5.88 -0.52
N VAL A 241 -9.52 4.76 0.06
CA VAL A 241 -9.29 4.59 1.49
C VAL A 241 -7.80 4.84 1.75
N THR A 242 -7.50 5.71 2.70
CA THR A 242 -6.12 6.16 3.01
C THR A 242 -5.83 5.98 4.49
N PHE A 243 -4.57 5.73 4.84
CA PHE A 243 -4.19 5.36 6.21
C PHE A 243 -3.26 6.38 6.85
N HIS A 244 -2.70 7.31 6.08
CA HIS A 244 -1.93 8.41 6.63
C HIS A 244 -2.20 9.75 5.94
N SER A 245 -1.83 10.81 6.65
CA SER A 245 -2.03 12.21 6.28
C SER A 245 -1.52 12.60 4.88
N LEU A 246 -0.42 12.00 4.40
CA LEU A 246 0.15 12.34 3.10
C LEU A 246 -0.75 11.87 1.93
N GLU A 247 -1.19 10.61 1.96
CA GLU A 247 -2.15 10.04 1.00
C GLU A 247 -3.47 10.83 1.02
N ASP A 248 -4.06 11.00 2.21
CA ASP A 248 -5.33 11.74 2.39
C ASP A 248 -5.25 13.15 1.79
N ARG A 249 -4.13 13.85 2.02
CA ARG A 249 -3.90 15.19 1.46
C ARG A 249 -3.81 15.17 -0.07
N ILE A 250 -3.20 14.15 -0.67
CA ILE A 250 -3.12 13.99 -2.13
C ILE A 250 -4.52 13.74 -2.69
N VAL A 251 -5.25 12.77 -2.13
CA VAL A 251 -6.61 12.41 -2.57
C VAL A 251 -7.57 13.60 -2.44
N LYS A 252 -7.57 14.31 -1.30
CA LYS A 252 -8.40 15.49 -1.09
C LYS A 252 -8.10 16.60 -2.08
N ARG A 253 -6.82 16.94 -2.28
CA ARG A 253 -6.42 17.97 -3.26
C ARG A 253 -6.84 17.60 -4.67
N PHE A 254 -6.68 16.33 -5.03
CA PHE A 254 -7.12 15.83 -6.32
C PHE A 254 -8.62 16.08 -6.50
N PHE A 255 -9.47 15.56 -5.60
CA PHE A 255 -10.92 15.78 -5.68
C PHE A 255 -11.31 17.26 -5.67
N THR A 256 -10.77 18.08 -4.75
CA THR A 256 -11.10 19.51 -4.68
C THR A 256 -10.71 20.27 -5.95
N SER A 257 -9.66 19.85 -6.66
CA SER A 257 -9.27 20.51 -7.92
C SER A 257 -10.13 20.12 -9.13
N ARG A 258 -10.91 19.03 -9.04
CA ARG A 258 -11.82 18.55 -10.10
C ARG A 258 -13.30 18.79 -9.78
N ALA A 259 -13.63 18.89 -8.50
CA ALA A 259 -14.92 19.36 -8.05
C ALA A 259 -14.92 20.89 -8.19
N GLY A 260 -15.57 21.38 -9.25
CA GLY A 260 -15.74 22.80 -9.51
C GLY A 260 -16.41 23.54 -8.37
#